data_AF-A0A7S8I1G4-F1
#
_entry.id   AF-A0A7S8I1G4-F1
#
_cell.length_a   1.000
_cell.length_b   1.000
_cell.length_c   1.000
_cell.angle_alpha   90.00
_cell.angle_beta   90.00
_cell.angle_gamma   90.00
#
_symmetry.space_group_name_H-M   'P 1'
#
loop_
_entity.id
_entity.type
_entity.pdbx_description
1 polymer ?
#
loop_
_entity_poly.entity_id
_entity_poly.type
_entity_poly.pdbx_seq_one_letter_code
_entity_poly.pdbx_strand_id
1 'polypeptide(L)'
;MPSKIPEDSNELTNSVDIVSRFLALEQIYSANDLDTYLQTLQQTSEDASADVIVLCASAILAIPEAVFEWAVHQKTSPETRKGNTVLVLCGGIGPCTPFVYNAIKASKKYSPIFDEINGEPEGQILKTMAERFYRLKVNDQKTTHDGFNIIVSDRSTDCGADALETRKVLDGHDISSPRSITVVQDPAMSSRTVSSFKGIYRDQEVRISSWPQTTPDITSNQEDTQAGKDNKIRELWSMDRFLDRIMGDTSYRQSEMGKGTKNNVDIPNEVEDAWSAIMEKNSLKASC
;
A
#
# COMPACT_ATOMS: atom_id res chain seq x y z
N MET A 1 -23.67 24.25 30.61
CA MET A 1 -24.15 24.30 29.21
C MET A 1 -23.26 23.36 28.41
N PRO A 2 -23.80 22.42 27.62
CA PRO A 2 -22.96 21.58 26.78
C PRO A 2 -22.37 22.46 25.67
N SER A 3 -21.06 22.39 25.49
CA SER A 3 -20.33 23.09 24.44
C SER A 3 -20.83 22.61 23.08
N LYS A 4 -21.40 23.52 22.28
CA LYS A 4 -21.69 23.26 20.86
C LYS A 4 -20.36 22.96 20.17
N ILE A 5 -20.19 21.72 19.73
CA ILE A 5 -19.20 21.37 18.73
C ILE A 5 -19.54 22.22 17.49
N PRO A 6 -18.61 22.99 16.91
CA PRO A 6 -18.91 23.85 15.77
C PRO A 6 -19.38 23.00 14.57
N GLU A 7 -20.48 23.38 13.94
CA GLU A 7 -21.13 22.64 12.83
C GLU A 7 -20.13 22.28 11.70
N ASP A 8 -19.18 23.18 11.40
CA ASP A 8 -18.08 22.97 10.43
C ASP A 8 -17.16 21.79 10.75
N SER A 9 -17.00 21.44 12.02
CA SER A 9 -16.19 20.29 12.43
C SER A 9 -16.91 18.97 12.19
N ASN A 10 -18.25 18.97 12.32
CA ASN A 10 -19.09 17.81 12.13
C ASN A 10 -19.24 17.46 10.63
N GLU A 11 -19.34 18.47 9.76
CA GLU A 11 -19.37 18.27 8.30
C GLU A 11 -18.07 17.67 7.78
N LEU A 12 -16.91 18.19 8.22
CA LEU A 12 -15.61 17.62 7.80
C LEU A 12 -15.45 16.19 8.30
N THR A 13 -15.85 15.88 9.53
CA THR A 13 -15.82 14.51 10.05
C THR A 13 -16.72 13.59 9.24
N ASN A 14 -17.89 14.05 8.80
CA ASN A 14 -18.80 13.30 7.94
C ASN A 14 -18.21 13.07 6.55
N SER A 15 -17.59 14.09 5.95
CA SER A 15 -16.90 13.96 4.66
C SER A 15 -15.75 12.94 4.71
N VAL A 16 -14.96 12.98 5.78
CA VAL A 16 -13.89 12.00 5.99
C VAL A 16 -14.46 10.58 6.15
N ASP A 17 -15.55 10.41 6.89
CA ASP A 17 -16.21 9.11 7.05
C ASP A 17 -16.73 8.54 5.72
N ILE A 18 -17.35 9.37 4.87
CA ILE A 18 -17.86 8.98 3.55
C ILE A 18 -16.72 8.47 2.66
N VAL A 19 -15.61 9.22 2.57
CA VAL A 19 -14.45 8.83 1.76
C VAL A 19 -13.82 7.56 2.32
N SER A 20 -13.62 7.48 3.64
CA SER A 20 -13.07 6.29 4.30
C SER A 20 -13.92 5.04 4.09
N ARG A 21 -15.26 5.17 4.12
CA ARG A 21 -16.17 4.05 3.84
C ARG A 21 -16.12 3.60 2.39
N PHE A 22 -16.00 4.53 1.45
CA PHE A 22 -15.87 4.20 0.03
C PHE A 22 -14.58 3.44 -0.27
N LEU A 23 -13.45 3.91 0.25
CA LEU A 23 -12.15 3.21 0.12
C LEU A 23 -12.16 1.81 0.76
N ALA A 24 -13.05 1.57 1.72
CA ALA A 24 -13.20 0.28 2.40
C ALA A 24 -14.17 -0.71 1.72
N LEU A 25 -14.93 -0.30 0.68
CA LEU A 25 -16.11 -1.05 0.21
C LEU A 25 -15.87 -2.04 -0.94
N GLU A 26 -14.73 -1.99 -1.64
CA GLU A 26 -14.43 -2.98 -2.69
C GLU A 26 -13.07 -3.65 -2.44
N GLN A 27 -13.07 -4.96 -2.19
CA GLN A 27 -11.88 -5.81 -2.21
C GLN A 27 -11.39 -5.96 -3.66
N ILE A 28 -10.85 -4.89 -4.21
CA ILE A 28 -10.19 -4.85 -5.52
C ILE A 28 -8.80 -5.51 -5.49
N TYR A 29 -8.33 -5.89 -4.29
CA TYR A 29 -7.04 -6.51 -4.04
C TYR A 29 -7.22 -7.81 -3.25
N SER A 30 -6.53 -8.86 -3.66
CA SER A 30 -6.57 -10.17 -2.99
C SER A 30 -5.17 -10.73 -2.77
N ALA A 31 -5.03 -11.62 -1.79
CA ALA A 31 -3.81 -12.38 -1.56
C ALA A 31 -3.34 -13.15 -2.80
N ASN A 32 -4.29 -13.64 -3.60
CA ASN A 32 -3.98 -14.41 -4.81
C ASN A 32 -3.42 -13.52 -5.94
N ASP A 33 -3.93 -12.29 -6.06
CA ASP A 33 -3.40 -11.32 -7.04
C ASP A 33 -1.98 -10.88 -6.67
N LEU A 34 -1.74 -10.64 -5.38
CA LEU A 34 -0.40 -10.36 -4.87
C LEU A 34 0.54 -11.56 -5.09
N ASP A 35 0.12 -12.77 -4.76
CA ASP A 35 0.94 -13.97 -4.94
C ASP A 35 1.31 -14.19 -6.41
N THR A 36 0.31 -14.10 -7.30
CA THR A 36 0.50 -14.20 -8.75
C THR A 36 1.52 -13.17 -9.24
N TYR A 37 1.39 -11.92 -8.79
CA TYR A 37 2.33 -10.85 -9.12
C TYR A 37 3.75 -11.16 -8.62
N LEU A 38 3.92 -11.51 -7.34
CA LEU A 38 5.23 -11.80 -6.77
C LEU A 38 5.89 -13.01 -7.45
N GLN A 39 5.13 -14.03 -7.85
CA GLN A 39 5.65 -15.16 -8.62
C GLN A 39 6.22 -14.73 -9.99
N THR A 40 5.67 -13.69 -10.64
CA THR A 40 6.27 -13.15 -11.89
C THR A 40 7.65 -12.52 -11.67
N LEU A 41 7.92 -12.06 -10.44
CA LEU A 41 9.19 -11.44 -10.07
C LEU A 41 10.21 -12.45 -9.55
N GLN A 42 9.77 -13.63 -9.10
CA GLN A 42 10.66 -14.68 -8.62
C GLN A 42 11.48 -15.26 -9.78
N GLN A 43 12.80 -15.14 -9.69
CA GLN A 43 13.71 -15.89 -10.55
C GLN A 43 14.10 -17.22 -9.91
N THR A 44 14.39 -18.22 -10.74
CA THR A 44 14.87 -19.55 -10.37
C THR A 44 16.31 -19.57 -9.83
N SER A 45 16.90 -18.42 -9.51
CA SER A 45 18.28 -18.34 -9.02
C SER A 45 18.40 -18.91 -7.60
N GLU A 46 19.42 -19.72 -7.35
CA GLU A 46 19.77 -20.28 -6.03
C GLU A 46 20.37 -19.25 -5.05
N ASP A 47 20.30 -17.96 -5.37
CA ASP A 47 20.90 -16.90 -4.55
C ASP A 47 20.14 -16.73 -3.22
N ALA A 48 20.88 -16.71 -2.11
CA ALA A 48 20.33 -16.65 -0.75
C ALA A 48 19.81 -15.24 -0.37
N SER A 49 19.98 -14.26 -1.26
CA SER A 49 19.48 -12.89 -1.15
C SER A 49 17.96 -12.84 -0.90
N ALA A 50 17.52 -11.89 -0.08
CA ALA A 50 16.11 -11.78 0.30
C ALA A 50 15.25 -11.07 -0.75
N ASP A 51 14.02 -11.55 -0.96
CA ASP A 51 12.95 -10.76 -1.57
C ASP A 51 12.21 -9.98 -0.49
N VAL A 52 12.15 -8.67 -0.64
CA VAL A 52 11.52 -7.78 0.35
C VAL A 52 10.18 -7.29 -0.20
N ILE A 53 9.14 -7.42 0.61
CA ILE A 53 7.83 -6.81 0.38
C ILE A 53 7.70 -5.70 1.41
N VAL A 54 7.52 -4.45 0.97
CA VAL A 54 7.35 -3.30 1.87
C VAL A 54 5.89 -2.88 1.83
N LEU A 55 5.11 -3.27 2.83
CA LEU A 55 3.73 -2.83 2.99
C LEU A 55 3.72 -1.46 3.68
N CYS A 56 3.50 -0.41 2.91
CA CYS A 56 3.20 0.92 3.42
C CYS A 56 1.75 0.96 3.93
N ALA A 57 1.53 1.63 5.07
CA ALA A 57 0.17 1.79 5.57
C ALA A 57 -0.69 2.61 4.61
N SER A 58 -1.96 2.22 4.55
CA SER A 58 -2.92 2.71 3.57
C SER A 58 -4.30 2.83 4.21
N ALA A 59 -5.05 3.86 3.82
CA ALA A 59 -6.46 4.00 4.18
C ALA A 59 -7.37 3.07 3.34
N ILE A 60 -6.86 2.52 2.25
CA ILE A 60 -7.49 1.48 1.43
C ILE A 60 -7.20 0.14 2.09
N LEU A 61 -7.97 -0.20 3.14
CA LEU A 61 -7.70 -1.35 3.99
C LEU A 61 -7.64 -2.70 3.23
N ALA A 62 -8.25 -2.80 2.05
CA ALA A 62 -8.11 -3.98 1.19
C ALA A 62 -6.65 -4.31 0.82
N ILE A 63 -5.76 -3.32 0.76
CA ILE A 63 -4.32 -3.52 0.46
C ILE A 63 -3.63 -4.29 1.61
N PRO A 64 -3.58 -3.78 2.86
CA PRO A 64 -2.98 -4.52 3.96
C PRO A 64 -3.69 -5.85 4.22
N GLU A 65 -5.00 -5.95 3.99
CA GLU A 65 -5.74 -7.21 4.08
C GLU A 65 -5.19 -8.28 3.13
N ALA A 66 -5.04 -7.94 1.85
CA ALA A 66 -4.49 -8.85 0.85
C ALA A 66 -3.08 -9.32 1.21
N VAL A 67 -2.23 -8.42 1.72
CA VAL A 67 -0.87 -8.77 2.16
C VAL A 67 -0.88 -9.67 3.38
N PHE A 68 -1.74 -9.42 4.37
CA PHE A 68 -1.80 -10.25 5.56
C PHE A 68 -2.36 -11.64 5.28
N GLU A 69 -3.39 -11.74 4.44
CA GLU A 69 -3.91 -13.03 3.95
C GLU A 69 -2.83 -13.81 3.19
N TRP A 70 -2.10 -13.13 2.30
CA TRP A 70 -0.95 -13.71 1.61
C TRP A 70 0.12 -14.20 2.60
N ALA A 71 0.49 -13.38 3.59
CA ALA A 71 1.47 -13.74 4.60
C ALA A 71 1.03 -14.94 5.47
N VAL A 72 -0.28 -15.08 5.74
CA VAL A 72 -0.83 -16.27 6.40
C VAL A 72 -0.63 -17.51 5.53
N HIS A 73 -0.94 -17.44 4.23
CA HIS A 73 -0.72 -18.55 3.30
C HIS A 73 0.75 -18.95 3.24
N GLN A 74 1.66 -17.97 3.16
CA GLN A 74 3.10 -18.26 3.23
C GLN A 74 3.43 -18.99 4.53
N LYS A 75 2.91 -18.54 5.68
CA LYS A 75 3.15 -19.19 6.98
C LYS A 75 2.63 -20.63 7.06
N THR A 76 1.47 -20.93 6.47
CA THR A 76 0.81 -22.24 6.58
C THR A 76 1.23 -23.26 5.52
N SER A 77 1.88 -22.84 4.43
CA SER A 77 2.35 -23.72 3.35
C SER A 77 3.85 -23.55 3.09
N PRO A 78 4.74 -24.07 3.97
CA PRO A 78 6.19 -23.92 3.82
C PRO A 78 6.74 -24.55 2.54
N GLU A 79 6.13 -25.61 2.04
CA GLU A 79 6.55 -26.32 0.82
C GLU A 79 6.42 -25.49 -0.47
N THR A 80 5.61 -24.44 -0.48
CA THR A 80 5.50 -23.52 -1.63
C THR A 80 6.48 -22.35 -1.54
N ARG A 81 7.20 -22.20 -0.42
CA ARG A 81 8.17 -21.11 -0.25
C ARG A 81 9.42 -21.38 -1.07
N LYS A 82 9.81 -20.37 -1.85
CA LYS A 82 11.10 -20.32 -2.53
C LYS A 82 11.89 -19.13 -2.00
N GLY A 83 13.08 -19.40 -1.47
CA GLY A 83 14.02 -18.36 -1.04
C GLY A 83 13.70 -17.72 0.31
N ASN A 84 14.44 -16.65 0.62
CA ASN A 84 14.29 -15.86 1.84
C ASN A 84 13.39 -14.66 1.54
N THR A 85 12.24 -14.55 2.20
CA THR A 85 11.28 -13.47 2.00
C THR A 85 11.12 -12.65 3.27
N VAL A 86 11.04 -11.33 3.14
CA VAL A 86 10.91 -10.40 4.27
C VAL A 86 9.76 -9.43 3.99
N LEU A 87 8.74 -9.46 4.85
CA LEU A 87 7.67 -8.47 4.85
C LEU A 87 8.03 -7.35 5.84
N VAL A 88 8.16 -6.13 5.34
CA VAL A 88 8.35 -4.92 6.14
C VAL A 88 7.00 -4.22 6.27
N LEU A 89 6.55 -4.00 7.51
CA LEU A 89 5.40 -3.15 7.82
C LEU A 89 5.91 -1.73 7.99
N CYS A 90 5.60 -0.85 7.04
CA CYS A 90 6.24 0.45 6.86
C CYS A 90 5.27 1.61 7.10
N GLY A 91 5.77 2.61 7.82
CA GLY A 91 5.15 3.92 7.98
C GLY A 91 5.34 4.44 9.40
N GLY A 92 5.74 5.71 9.57
CA GLY A 92 5.76 6.35 10.88
C GLY A 92 4.52 7.21 11.13
N ILE A 93 4.70 8.47 11.52
CA ILE A 93 3.61 9.43 11.67
C ILE A 93 3.80 10.53 10.63
N GLY A 94 2.83 10.67 9.74
CA GLY A 94 2.87 11.61 8.63
C GLY A 94 1.50 12.18 8.25
N PRO A 95 1.43 12.93 7.13
CA PRO A 95 0.19 13.56 6.69
C PRO A 95 -0.95 12.57 6.39
N CYS A 96 -0.61 11.32 6.06
CA CYS A 96 -1.59 10.28 5.73
C CYS A 96 -2.13 9.52 6.95
N THR A 97 -1.47 9.60 8.10
CA THR A 97 -1.81 8.83 9.31
C THR A 97 -3.24 9.06 9.78
N PRO A 98 -3.79 10.30 9.78
CA PRO A 98 -5.19 10.50 10.14
C PRO A 98 -6.18 9.74 9.25
N PHE A 99 -5.88 9.54 7.96
CA PHE A 99 -6.75 8.79 7.06
C PHE A 99 -6.75 7.30 7.40
N VAL A 100 -5.59 6.73 7.76
CA VAL A 100 -5.47 5.34 8.23
C VAL A 100 -6.28 5.15 9.53
N TYR A 101 -6.14 6.06 10.50
CA TYR A 101 -6.93 6.04 11.73
C TYR A 101 -8.43 6.07 11.46
N ASN A 102 -8.89 6.97 10.58
CA ASN A 102 -10.31 7.08 10.26
C ASN A 102 -10.84 5.84 9.53
N ALA A 103 -10.07 5.27 8.60
CA ALA A 103 -10.43 4.02 7.93
C ALA A 103 -10.59 2.86 8.92
N ILE A 104 -9.68 2.71 9.88
CA ILE A 104 -9.77 1.69 10.94
C ILE A 104 -10.99 1.92 11.81
N LYS A 105 -11.23 3.16 12.24
CA LYS A 105 -12.37 3.53 13.07
C LYS A 105 -13.72 3.27 12.38
N ALA A 106 -13.78 3.52 11.07
CA ALA A 106 -14.98 3.26 10.26
C ALA A 106 -15.16 1.77 9.92
N SER A 107 -14.10 0.97 9.98
CA SER A 107 -14.16 -0.47 9.66
C SER A 107 -14.88 -1.27 10.73
N LYS A 108 -15.90 -2.04 10.32
CA LYS A 108 -16.56 -3.01 11.21
C LYS A 108 -15.59 -4.06 11.75
N LYS A 109 -14.57 -4.43 10.97
CA LYS A 109 -13.57 -5.44 11.34
C LYS A 109 -12.52 -4.86 12.27
N TYR A 110 -11.99 -3.67 11.99
CA TYR A 110 -10.83 -3.12 12.70
C TYR A 110 -11.15 -2.07 13.77
N SER A 111 -12.36 -1.51 13.81
CA SER A 111 -12.75 -0.56 14.86
C SER A 111 -12.50 -1.03 16.30
N PRO A 112 -12.56 -2.35 16.65
CA PRO A 112 -12.26 -2.78 18.01
C PRO A 112 -10.82 -2.56 18.47
N ILE A 113 -9.86 -2.36 17.57
CA ILE A 113 -8.45 -2.06 17.93
C ILE A 113 -8.14 -0.55 17.94
N PHE A 114 -9.11 0.32 17.62
CA PHE A 114 -8.84 1.74 17.43
C PHE A 114 -8.23 2.41 18.66
N ASP A 115 -8.76 2.12 19.86
CA ASP A 115 -8.27 2.72 21.10
C ASP A 115 -6.83 2.28 21.44
N GLU A 116 -6.38 1.12 20.94
CA GLU A 116 -5.02 0.61 21.11
C GLU A 116 -4.02 1.28 20.16
N ILE A 117 -4.46 1.63 18.96
CA ILE A 117 -3.57 2.12 17.88
C ILE A 117 -3.62 3.65 17.70
N ASN A 118 -4.50 4.35 18.40
CA ASN A 118 -4.61 5.80 18.28
C ASN A 118 -3.35 6.51 18.81
N GLY A 119 -2.67 7.25 17.94
CA GLY A 119 -1.39 7.90 18.24
C GLY A 119 -0.15 7.04 17.96
N GLU A 120 -0.34 5.78 17.58
CA GLU A 120 0.76 4.89 17.18
C GLU A 120 1.19 5.14 15.73
N PRO A 121 2.48 4.96 15.41
CA PRO A 121 2.97 5.00 14.03
C PRO A 121 2.29 3.96 13.12
N GLU A 122 2.17 4.29 11.84
CA GLU A 122 1.53 3.48 10.81
C GLU A 122 2.01 2.01 10.74
N GLY A 123 3.32 1.76 10.88
CA GLY A 123 3.90 0.42 10.93
C GLY A 123 3.46 -0.37 12.17
N GLN A 124 3.24 0.31 13.31
CA GLN A 124 2.71 -0.31 14.54
C GLN A 124 1.20 -0.58 14.44
N ILE A 125 0.46 0.27 13.71
CA ILE A 125 -0.93 -0.01 13.36
C ILE A 125 -1.00 -1.31 12.55
N LEU A 126 -0.20 -1.42 11.48
CA LEU A 126 -0.11 -2.63 10.65
C LEU A 126 0.30 -3.85 11.47
N LYS A 127 1.26 -3.72 12.39
CA LYS A 127 1.65 -4.80 13.31
C LYS A 127 0.46 -5.28 14.13
N THR A 128 -0.28 -4.36 14.75
CA THR A 128 -1.46 -4.69 15.55
C THR A 128 -2.52 -5.39 14.71
N MET A 129 -2.76 -4.94 13.47
CA MET A 129 -3.66 -5.61 12.53
C MET A 129 -3.21 -7.05 12.23
N ALA A 130 -1.93 -7.23 11.87
CA ALA A 130 -1.32 -8.51 11.53
C ALA A 130 -1.41 -9.52 12.69
N GLU A 131 -1.10 -9.08 13.91
CA GLU A 131 -1.10 -9.93 15.09
C GLU A 131 -2.52 -10.29 15.55
N ARG A 132 -3.42 -9.30 15.65
CA ARG A 132 -4.76 -9.49 16.23
C ARG A 132 -5.72 -10.22 15.30
N PHE A 133 -5.70 -9.91 14.01
CA PHE A 133 -6.68 -10.42 13.05
C PHE A 133 -6.17 -11.58 12.21
N TYR A 134 -4.85 -11.63 11.97
CA TYR A 134 -4.21 -12.61 11.10
C TYR A 134 -3.30 -13.59 11.85
N ARG A 135 -3.10 -13.39 13.16
CA ARG A 135 -2.25 -14.24 14.02
C ARG A 135 -0.82 -14.36 13.49
N LEU A 136 -0.36 -13.35 12.74
CA LEU A 136 0.98 -13.28 12.21
C LEU A 136 1.93 -12.88 13.35
N LYS A 137 2.93 -13.71 13.63
CA LYS A 137 4.05 -13.32 14.50
C LYS A 137 4.94 -12.29 13.79
N VAL A 138 4.97 -11.07 14.30
CA VAL A 138 5.89 -10.01 13.87
C VAL A 138 7.10 -10.06 14.78
N ASN A 139 8.29 -10.18 14.20
CA ASN A 139 9.52 -10.36 14.96
C ASN A 139 10.40 -9.14 14.73
N ASP A 140 10.52 -8.29 15.75
CA ASP A 140 11.47 -7.16 15.73
C ASP A 140 12.93 -7.62 15.99
N GLN A 141 13.16 -8.94 16.01
CA GLN A 141 14.46 -9.54 16.24
C GLN A 141 14.81 -10.57 15.16
N LYS A 142 16.12 -10.72 14.95
CA LYS A 142 16.73 -11.63 13.99
C LYS A 142 16.25 -13.08 14.18
N THR A 143 15.40 -13.56 13.28
CA THR A 143 15.04 -15.00 13.21
C THR A 143 15.78 -15.68 12.07
N THR A 144 16.59 -16.67 12.42
CA THR A 144 17.54 -17.34 11.51
C THR A 144 16.98 -18.59 10.81
N HIS A 145 15.69 -18.92 10.93
CA HIS A 145 15.27 -20.31 10.67
C HIS A 145 14.11 -20.59 9.70
N ASP A 146 13.26 -19.63 9.31
CA ASP A 146 12.01 -20.00 8.61
C ASP A 146 11.84 -19.41 7.19
N GLY A 147 12.83 -18.68 6.67
CA GLY A 147 12.80 -18.12 5.30
C GLY A 147 11.66 -17.12 5.01
N PHE A 148 10.83 -16.78 6.00
CA PHE A 148 9.79 -15.76 5.93
C PHE A 148 9.76 -14.96 7.22
N ASN A 149 10.19 -13.70 7.18
CA ASN A 149 10.26 -12.81 8.33
C ASN A 149 9.30 -11.63 8.17
N ILE A 150 8.75 -11.14 9.28
CA ILE A 150 7.94 -9.91 9.30
C ILE A 150 8.59 -8.95 10.29
N ILE A 151 8.97 -7.77 9.82
CA ILE A 151 9.66 -6.73 10.60
C ILE A 151 8.93 -5.39 10.46
N VAL A 152 9.18 -4.44 11.37
CA VAL A 152 8.52 -3.12 11.38
C VAL A 152 9.52 -1.99 11.11
N SER A 153 9.11 -1.04 10.27
CA SER A 153 9.76 0.25 10.03
C SER A 153 8.77 1.38 10.35
N ASP A 154 8.91 1.99 11.54
CA ASP A 154 7.91 2.88 12.14
C ASP A 154 8.40 4.32 12.37
N ARG A 155 9.54 4.69 11.79
CA ARG A 155 10.21 5.98 12.04
C ARG A 155 10.10 7.00 10.90
N SER A 156 9.45 6.64 9.79
CA SER A 156 9.33 7.53 8.64
C SER A 156 8.33 8.67 8.91
N THR A 157 8.55 9.83 8.31
CA THR A 157 7.65 10.99 8.45
C THR A 157 6.87 11.30 7.16
N ASP A 158 7.30 10.71 6.03
CA ASP A 158 6.71 10.83 4.70
C ASP A 158 7.19 9.71 3.77
N CYS A 159 6.65 9.68 2.54
CA CYS A 159 6.97 8.66 1.53
C CYS A 159 8.44 8.63 1.08
N GLY A 160 9.16 9.75 1.18
CA GLY A 160 10.59 9.81 0.89
C GLY A 160 11.42 9.19 2.01
N ALA A 161 11.00 9.44 3.25
CA ALA A 161 11.60 8.86 4.46
C ALA A 161 11.33 7.35 4.57
N ASP A 162 10.22 6.83 4.05
CA ASP A 162 9.89 5.39 4.05
C ASP A 162 11.04 4.54 3.50
N ALA A 163 11.61 4.93 2.37
CA ALA A 163 12.70 4.19 1.72
C ALA A 163 13.98 4.19 2.56
N LEU A 164 14.34 5.34 3.13
CA LEU A 164 15.55 5.49 3.94
C LEU A 164 15.43 4.72 5.26
N GLU A 165 14.32 4.88 5.99
CA GLU A 165 14.11 4.19 7.26
C GLU A 165 13.96 2.68 7.05
N THR A 166 13.29 2.23 5.98
CA THR A 166 13.23 0.81 5.62
C THR A 166 14.61 0.23 5.35
N ARG A 167 15.48 0.93 4.61
CA ARG A 167 16.87 0.49 4.39
C ARG A 167 17.61 0.33 5.73
N LYS A 168 17.50 1.28 6.65
CA LYS A 168 18.12 1.19 7.98
C LYS A 168 17.63 -0.01 8.78
N VAL A 169 16.33 -0.29 8.74
CA VAL A 169 15.73 -1.44 9.41
C VAL A 169 16.21 -2.75 8.80
N LEU A 170 16.26 -2.84 7.46
CA LEU A 170 16.78 -4.01 6.76
C LEU A 170 18.27 -4.25 7.05
N ASP A 171 19.09 -3.19 7.02
CA ASP A 171 20.51 -3.25 7.38
C ASP A 171 20.69 -3.72 8.83
N GLY A 172 19.86 -3.25 9.76
CA GLY A 172 19.85 -3.71 11.16
C GLY A 172 19.47 -5.19 11.33
N HIS A 173 18.89 -5.81 10.31
CA HIS A 173 18.54 -7.24 10.25
C HIS A 173 19.47 -8.04 9.32
N ASP A 174 20.63 -7.48 8.94
CA ASP A 174 21.61 -8.08 8.03
C ASP A 174 21.08 -8.35 6.60
N ILE A 175 20.11 -7.55 6.15
CA ILE A 175 19.55 -7.60 4.79
C ILE A 175 20.04 -6.37 4.01
N SER A 176 21.35 -6.30 3.78
CA SER A 176 21.97 -5.13 3.13
C SER A 176 21.99 -5.16 1.60
N SER A 177 21.71 -6.33 1.00
CA SER A 177 21.67 -6.51 -0.46
C SER A 177 20.47 -7.38 -0.84
N PRO A 178 19.23 -6.84 -0.72
CA PRO A 178 18.04 -7.56 -1.15
C PRO A 178 18.07 -7.80 -2.66
N ARG A 179 17.54 -8.93 -3.11
CA ARG A 179 17.38 -9.24 -4.53
C ARG A 179 16.35 -8.33 -5.18
N SER A 180 15.23 -8.18 -4.49
CA SER A 180 14.09 -7.42 -4.96
C SER A 180 13.41 -6.71 -3.81
N ILE A 181 12.78 -5.58 -4.13
CA ILE A 181 11.90 -4.82 -3.25
C ILE A 181 10.60 -4.57 -4.01
N THR A 182 9.51 -5.12 -3.49
CA THR A 182 8.15 -4.83 -3.95
C THR A 182 7.52 -3.86 -2.97
N VAL A 183 7.31 -2.62 -3.41
CA VAL A 183 6.59 -1.60 -2.64
C VAL A 183 5.09 -1.87 -2.76
N VAL A 184 4.47 -2.23 -1.65
CA VAL A 184 3.01 -2.37 -1.52
C VAL A 184 2.43 -1.10 -0.94
N GLN A 185 1.73 -0.31 -1.76
CA GLN A 185 1.34 1.05 -1.41
C GLN A 185 0.05 1.47 -2.12
N ASP A 186 -0.63 2.47 -1.55
CA ASP A 186 -1.69 3.21 -2.24
C ASP A 186 -1.23 3.60 -3.65
N PRO A 187 -1.99 3.27 -4.72
CA PRO A 187 -1.49 3.43 -6.10
C PRO A 187 -1.09 4.88 -6.41
N ALA A 188 -1.85 5.81 -5.85
CA ALA A 188 -1.59 7.23 -5.66
C ALA A 188 -0.16 7.63 -5.26
N MET A 189 0.39 6.88 -4.31
CA MET A 189 1.65 7.17 -3.62
C MET A 189 2.76 6.26 -4.14
N SER A 190 2.39 5.18 -4.84
CA SER A 190 3.28 4.13 -5.29
C SER A 190 4.45 4.64 -6.13
N SER A 191 4.20 5.47 -7.15
CA SER A 191 5.25 6.00 -8.04
C SER A 191 6.33 6.80 -7.29
N ARG A 192 5.91 7.66 -6.35
CA ARG A 192 6.85 8.46 -5.54
C ARG A 192 7.62 7.62 -4.52
N THR A 193 6.96 6.63 -3.90
CA THR A 193 7.62 5.72 -2.97
C THR A 193 8.64 4.85 -3.71
N VAL A 194 8.27 4.26 -4.85
CA VAL A 194 9.19 3.50 -5.72
C VAL A 194 10.39 4.34 -6.15
N SER A 195 10.17 5.58 -6.57
CA SER A 195 11.25 6.50 -6.96
C SER A 195 12.21 6.77 -5.80
N SER A 196 11.69 6.87 -4.59
CA SER A 196 12.49 7.03 -3.37
C SER A 196 13.33 5.78 -3.08
N PHE A 197 12.75 4.58 -3.19
CA PHE A 197 13.50 3.32 -3.09
C PHE A 197 14.59 3.21 -4.17
N LYS A 198 14.30 3.54 -5.43
CA LYS A 198 15.29 3.55 -6.52
C LYS A 198 16.44 4.52 -6.24
N GLY A 199 16.15 5.69 -5.68
CA GLY A 199 17.16 6.65 -5.26
C GLY A 199 18.04 6.14 -4.12
N ILE A 200 17.44 5.51 -3.11
CA ILE A 200 18.14 4.96 -1.94
C ILE A 200 19.01 3.77 -2.31
N TYR A 201 18.59 2.90 -3.22
CA TYR A 201 19.32 1.69 -3.63
C TYR A 201 20.11 1.85 -4.94
N ARG A 202 20.34 3.08 -5.39
CA ARG A 202 21.04 3.36 -6.67
C ARG A 202 22.46 2.78 -6.77
N ASP A 203 23.07 2.47 -5.63
CA ASP A 203 24.41 1.90 -5.49
C ASP A 203 24.43 0.36 -5.57
N GLN A 204 23.26 -0.27 -5.72
CA GLN A 204 23.10 -1.73 -5.71
C GLN A 204 22.21 -2.20 -6.86
N GLU A 205 22.43 -3.44 -7.32
CA GLU A 205 21.56 -4.08 -8.31
C GLU A 205 20.34 -4.71 -7.62
N VAL A 206 19.36 -3.87 -7.24
CA VAL A 206 18.11 -4.31 -6.62
C VAL A 206 16.95 -4.11 -7.58
N ARG A 207 16.14 -5.15 -7.81
CA ARG A 207 14.90 -5.01 -8.59
C ARG A 207 13.83 -4.33 -7.75
N ILE A 208 13.42 -3.12 -8.12
CA ILE A 208 12.41 -2.36 -7.39
C ILE A 208 11.15 -2.23 -8.25
N SER A 209 10.03 -2.65 -7.68
CA SER A 209 8.72 -2.67 -8.32
C SER A 209 7.63 -2.25 -7.34
N SER A 210 6.39 -2.16 -7.81
CA SER A 210 5.24 -1.87 -6.95
C SER A 210 4.04 -2.73 -7.23
N TRP A 211 3.29 -3.01 -6.17
CA TRP A 211 1.97 -3.56 -6.24
C TRP A 211 1.01 -2.74 -5.37
N PRO A 212 -0.23 -2.48 -5.77
CA PRO A 212 -0.80 -2.72 -7.08
C PRO A 212 -0.06 -1.94 -8.19
N GLN A 213 -0.04 -2.48 -9.41
CA GLN A 213 0.52 -1.77 -10.56
C GLN A 213 -0.45 -0.66 -10.99
N THR A 214 0.04 0.58 -10.98
CA THR A 214 -0.65 1.76 -11.53
C THR A 214 -0.61 1.72 -13.06
N THR A 215 0.57 1.43 -13.61
CA THR A 215 0.80 1.22 -15.05
C THR A 215 1.45 -0.14 -15.29
N PRO A 216 1.05 -0.91 -16.33
CA PRO A 216 1.80 -2.11 -16.71
C PRO A 216 3.23 -1.71 -17.10
N ASP A 217 4.23 -2.34 -16.47
CA ASP A 217 5.64 -2.16 -16.82
C ASP A 217 5.85 -2.59 -18.29
N ILE A 218 5.97 -1.63 -19.21
CA ILE A 218 6.30 -1.91 -20.63
C ILE A 218 7.77 -2.31 -20.80
N THR A 219 8.54 -2.42 -19.70
CA THR A 219 9.95 -2.80 -19.76
C THR A 219 10.15 -4.30 -19.56
N SER A 220 9.67 -5.12 -20.50
CA SER A 220 10.38 -6.34 -20.88
C SER A 220 10.00 -6.81 -22.29
N ASN A 221 11.03 -6.85 -23.14
CA ASN A 221 11.17 -7.62 -24.38
C ASN A 221 10.38 -7.13 -25.61
N GLN A 222 11.08 -6.31 -26.42
CA GLN A 222 11.00 -6.50 -27.85
C GLN A 222 11.50 -7.91 -28.20
N GLU A 223 10.85 -8.49 -29.21
CA GLU A 223 11.10 -9.76 -29.90
C GLU A 223 10.33 -11.00 -29.41
N ASP A 224 9.36 -11.37 -30.27
CA ASP A 224 8.92 -12.73 -30.61
C ASP A 224 8.09 -13.54 -29.61
N THR A 225 6.75 -13.48 -29.75
CA THR A 225 5.97 -14.36 -30.66
C THR A 225 4.56 -14.58 -30.10
N GLN A 226 3.58 -14.53 -30.99
CA GLN A 226 2.18 -14.92 -30.83
C GLN A 226 1.94 -16.14 -29.93
N ALA A 227 1.23 -15.95 -28.81
CA ALA A 227 0.46 -17.03 -28.17
C ALA A 227 -0.70 -16.49 -27.33
N GLY A 228 -1.92 -16.93 -27.65
CA GLY A 228 -3.00 -17.10 -26.68
C GLY A 228 -3.86 -15.89 -26.33
N LYS A 229 -4.88 -15.64 -27.15
CA LYS A 229 -6.13 -14.99 -26.70
C LYS A 229 -6.76 -15.83 -25.59
N ASP A 230 -6.89 -15.27 -24.37
CA ASP A 230 -8.04 -15.45 -23.44
C ASP A 230 -7.80 -15.02 -21.97
N ASN A 231 -6.91 -14.06 -21.69
CA ASN A 231 -7.00 -13.35 -20.42
C ASN A 231 -7.96 -12.16 -20.57
N LYS A 232 -9.24 -12.39 -20.21
CA LYS A 232 -10.18 -11.33 -19.83
C LYS A 232 -9.66 -10.65 -18.57
N ILE A 233 -8.60 -9.84 -18.71
CA ILE A 233 -8.17 -8.90 -17.69
C ILE A 233 -9.34 -7.94 -17.51
N ARG A 234 -9.94 -7.99 -16.31
CA ARG A 234 -10.97 -7.05 -15.90
C ARG A 234 -10.37 -5.65 -16.07
N GLU A 235 -10.82 -4.94 -17.09
CA GLU A 235 -10.54 -3.52 -17.30
C GLU A 235 -11.19 -2.74 -16.16
N LEU A 236 -10.51 -2.76 -15.01
CA LEU A 236 -10.61 -1.74 -13.99
C LEU A 236 -10.16 -0.44 -14.63
N TRP A 237 -10.83 0.64 -14.28
CA TRP A 237 -10.31 1.99 -14.45
C TRP A 237 -8.85 2.00 -14.01
N SER A 238 -7.97 2.70 -14.71
CA SER A 238 -6.65 2.93 -14.10
C SER A 238 -6.94 3.66 -12.79
N MET A 239 -6.65 3.01 -11.67
CA MET A 239 -6.81 3.56 -10.34
C MET A 239 -6.10 4.92 -10.23
N ASP A 240 -5.11 5.14 -11.08
CA ASP A 240 -4.47 6.40 -11.43
C ASP A 240 -5.48 7.52 -11.72
N ARG A 241 -6.53 7.30 -12.52
CA ARG A 241 -7.55 8.34 -12.76
C ARG A 241 -8.46 8.60 -11.57
N PHE A 242 -8.72 7.58 -10.75
CA PHE A 242 -9.49 7.71 -9.52
C PHE A 242 -8.69 8.49 -8.47
N LEU A 243 -7.39 8.20 -8.36
CA LEU A 243 -6.48 8.82 -7.41
C LEU A 243 -5.92 10.17 -7.88
N ASP A 244 -5.73 10.41 -9.18
CA ASP A 244 -5.41 11.74 -9.73
C ASP A 244 -6.57 12.72 -9.49
N ARG A 245 -7.80 12.22 -9.65
CA ARG A 245 -9.04 12.96 -9.39
C ARG A 245 -9.26 13.20 -7.89
N ILE A 246 -8.96 12.20 -7.06
CA ILE A 246 -9.04 12.29 -5.59
C ILE A 246 -7.83 13.01 -4.99
N MET A 247 -6.69 13.19 -5.64
CA MET A 247 -5.53 13.81 -4.96
C MET A 247 -5.09 15.14 -5.57
N GLY A 248 -5.76 15.61 -6.62
CA GLY A 248 -5.50 16.92 -7.20
C GLY A 248 -4.17 17.01 -7.95
N ASP A 249 -3.57 15.89 -8.34
CA ASP A 249 -2.41 15.91 -9.23
C ASP A 249 -2.89 16.24 -10.66
N THR A 250 -2.66 17.48 -11.09
CA THR A 250 -3.10 17.98 -12.39
C THR A 250 -2.17 17.59 -13.54
N SER A 251 -1.16 16.74 -13.28
CA SER A 251 -0.14 16.41 -14.27
C SER A 251 -0.61 15.45 -15.37
N TYR A 252 -1.77 14.79 -15.25
CA TYR A 252 -2.39 14.02 -16.35
C TYR A 252 -3.44 14.83 -17.12
N ARG A 253 -3.09 16.02 -17.59
CA ARG A 253 -3.79 16.61 -18.74
C ARG A 253 -3.14 16.16 -20.04
N GLN A 254 -3.77 15.14 -20.62
CA GLN A 254 -3.96 15.01 -22.06
C GLN A 254 -2.70 14.67 -22.88
N SER A 255 -2.36 13.38 -22.92
CA SER A 255 -1.78 12.80 -24.14
C SER A 255 -2.57 11.57 -24.57
N GLU A 256 -2.68 11.41 -25.88
CA GLU A 256 -3.79 10.85 -26.64
C GLU A 256 -3.93 9.32 -26.61
N MET A 257 -5.09 8.84 -27.11
CA MET A 257 -5.43 7.47 -27.56
C MET A 257 -5.89 6.48 -26.47
N GLY A 258 -6.97 5.71 -26.61
CA GLY A 258 -7.91 5.46 -27.70
C GLY A 258 -9.15 4.71 -27.17
N LYS A 259 -10.19 4.60 -28.01
CA LYS A 259 -11.46 3.92 -27.70
C LYS A 259 -11.23 2.46 -27.24
N GLY A 260 -11.42 2.20 -25.95
CA GLY A 260 -11.50 0.88 -25.31
C GLY A 260 -12.53 0.91 -24.18
N THR A 261 -13.06 -0.23 -23.77
CA THR A 261 -14.44 -0.39 -23.31
C THR A 261 -14.70 0.14 -21.89
N LYS A 262 -15.83 0.86 -21.72
CA LYS A 262 -16.30 1.40 -20.44
C LYS A 262 -16.80 0.27 -19.52
N ASN A 263 -16.18 0.11 -18.36
CA ASN A 263 -16.81 -0.52 -17.19
C ASN A 263 -16.69 0.43 -15.99
N ASN A 264 -17.52 1.48 -15.98
CA ASN A 264 -17.64 2.51 -14.92
C ASN A 264 -17.95 1.86 -13.57
N VAL A 265 -17.00 1.83 -12.63
CA VAL A 265 -17.38 1.82 -11.22
C VAL A 265 -17.75 3.27 -10.92
N ASP A 266 -19.05 3.57 -10.88
CA ASP A 266 -19.53 4.91 -10.60
C ASP A 266 -19.12 5.28 -9.16
N ILE A 267 -18.24 6.28 -9.02
CA ILE A 267 -17.99 6.92 -7.72
C ILE A 267 -19.28 7.66 -7.35
N PRO A 268 -19.93 7.35 -6.21
CA PRO A 268 -21.10 8.09 -5.79
C PRO A 268 -20.76 9.57 -5.61
N ASN A 269 -21.61 10.48 -6.10
CA ASN A 269 -21.40 11.93 -5.99
C ASN A 269 -21.11 12.37 -4.54
N GLU A 270 -21.71 11.69 -3.55
CA GLU A 270 -21.45 11.93 -2.13
C GLU A 270 -19.97 11.79 -1.73
N VAL A 271 -19.21 10.92 -2.40
CA VAL A 271 -17.76 10.72 -2.18
C VAL A 271 -16.95 11.84 -2.83
N GLU A 272 -17.33 12.27 -4.04
CA GLU A 272 -16.69 13.40 -4.73
C GLU A 272 -16.91 14.73 -3.98
N ASP A 273 -18.13 14.95 -3.49
CA ASP A 273 -18.51 16.13 -2.71
C ASP A 273 -17.80 16.15 -1.35
N ALA A 274 -17.78 15.01 -0.65
CA ALA A 274 -17.08 14.85 0.61
C ALA A 274 -15.58 15.13 0.46
N TRP A 275 -14.96 14.63 -0.60
CA TRP A 275 -13.54 14.88 -0.86
C TRP A 275 -13.23 16.36 -1.15
N SER A 276 -14.05 17.00 -1.97
CA SER A 276 -13.89 18.44 -2.30
C SER A 276 -13.90 19.29 -1.03
N ALA A 277 -14.78 18.99 -0.08
CA ALA A 277 -14.86 19.67 1.22
C ALA A 277 -13.60 19.48 2.09
N ILE A 278 -12.96 18.30 2.03
CA ILE A 278 -11.70 18.04 2.76
C ILE A 278 -10.57 18.90 2.20
N MET A 279 -10.43 18.96 0.87
CA MET A 279 -9.34 19.66 0.20
C MET A 279 -9.42 21.18 0.33
N GLU A 280 -10.63 21.74 0.22
CA GLU A 280 -10.86 23.17 0.36
C GLU A 280 -10.46 23.65 1.78
N LYS A 281 -10.76 22.86 2.80
CA LYS A 281 -10.43 23.16 4.20
C LYS A 281 -8.95 22.99 4.55
N ASN A 282 -8.26 22.01 3.96
CA ASN A 282 -6.82 21.84 4.13
C ASN A 282 -6.03 22.97 3.45
N SER A 283 -6.51 23.45 2.30
CA SER A 283 -5.93 24.60 1.59
C SER A 283 -6.07 25.91 2.39
N LEU A 284 -7.19 26.08 3.10
CA LEU A 284 -7.42 27.23 3.98
C LEU A 284 -6.57 27.22 5.26
N LYS A 285 -6.20 26.04 5.77
CA LYS A 285 -5.30 25.91 6.94
C LYS A 285 -3.83 26.15 6.61
N ALA A 286 -3.39 25.88 5.37
CA ALA A 286 -2.00 26.09 4.94
C ALA A 286 -1.69 27.55 4.61
N SER A 287 -2.70 28.41 4.52
CA SER A 287 -2.59 29.84 4.15
C SER A 287 -2.79 30.82 5.32
N CYS A 288 -2.82 30.33 6.57
CA CYS A 288 -2.93 31.12 7.81
C CYS A 288 -1.69 30.97 8.68
#